data_AF-A0A512PQP6-F1
#
_entry.id   AF-A0A512PQP6-F1
#
_cell.length_a   1.000
_cell.length_b   1.000
_cell.length_c   1.000
_cell.angle_alpha   90.00
_cell.angle_beta   90.00
_cell.angle_gamma   90.00
#
_symmetry.space_group_name_H-M   'P 1'
#
loop_
_entity.id
_entity.type
_entity.pdbx_description
1 polymer ?
#
loop_
_entity_poly.entity_id
_entity_poly.type
_entity_poly.pdbx_seq_one_letter_code
_entity_poly.pdbx_strand_id
1 'polypeptide(L)'
;MKKSLAAAVMTLIVPLVLAGCAPKSNNQSQSKSSSSSSTQTTAQSDSQSSSATTANQTTGPRALKVQYQAASFTTTLDHEYYEEHLYKYVPGSVDRNKTYTWDSKNVSTQTKVHVDKKAIATFKDEDDHENEHETFYRIKLGNAAQKYWVNDDVLQNDHENDYDD
;
A
#
# COMPACT_ATOMS: atom_id res chain seq x y z
N MET A 1 -47.73 27.73 14.56
CA MET A 1 -48.38 27.64 13.23
C MET A 1 -47.33 27.23 12.21
N LYS A 2 -47.70 26.27 11.39
CA LYS A 2 -46.93 25.43 10.45
C LYS A 2 -46.63 26.20 9.16
N LYS A 3 -45.40 26.14 8.65
CA LYS A 3 -45.08 26.26 7.21
C LYS A 3 -43.82 25.45 6.88
N SER A 4 -44.02 24.19 6.51
CA SER A 4 -43.11 23.44 5.64
C SER A 4 -43.25 23.99 4.22
N LEU A 5 -42.15 24.07 3.47
CA LEU A 5 -42.20 24.11 2.00
C LEU A 5 -41.17 23.13 1.43
N ALA A 6 -41.60 22.47 0.37
CA ALA A 6 -41.10 21.22 -0.13
C ALA A 6 -40.07 21.36 -1.26
N ALA A 7 -39.24 20.31 -1.37
CA ALA A 7 -38.69 19.64 -2.56
C ALA A 7 -38.45 20.41 -3.87
N ALA A 8 -37.26 20.22 -4.43
CA ALA A 8 -37.09 19.98 -5.86
C ALA A 8 -35.92 19.00 -6.09
N VAL A 9 -36.29 17.79 -6.51
CA VAL A 9 -35.40 16.76 -7.06
C VAL A 9 -35.10 17.14 -8.50
N MET A 10 -33.83 17.18 -8.90
CA MET A 10 -33.45 17.19 -10.31
C MET A 10 -32.33 16.17 -10.54
N THR A 11 -32.77 14.96 -10.89
CA THR A 11 -31.94 13.88 -11.41
C THR A 11 -31.51 14.22 -12.83
N LEU A 12 -30.21 14.30 -13.08
CA LEU A 12 -29.66 14.42 -14.43
C LEU A 12 -28.96 13.11 -14.78
N ILE A 13 -29.67 12.28 -15.54
CA ILE A 13 -29.18 11.04 -16.11
C ILE A 13 -28.38 11.40 -17.36
N VAL A 14 -27.09 11.05 -17.40
CA VAL A 14 -26.27 11.11 -18.62
C VAL A 14 -26.03 9.68 -19.12
N PRO A 15 -26.54 9.31 -20.31
CA PRO A 15 -26.24 8.03 -20.94
C PRO A 15 -25.00 8.08 -21.87
N LEU A 16 -24.27 6.96 -21.82
CA LEU A 16 -23.67 6.20 -22.93
C LEU A 16 -22.53 6.81 -23.77
N VAL A 17 -21.36 6.17 -23.69
CA VAL A 17 -20.69 5.61 -24.88
C VAL A 17 -19.86 4.37 -24.53
N LEU A 18 -20.18 3.26 -25.20
CA LEU A 18 -19.37 2.04 -25.34
C LEU A 18 -18.68 2.05 -26.72
N ALA A 19 -17.36 1.81 -26.75
CA ALA A 19 -16.55 1.23 -27.85
C ALA A 19 -15.08 1.15 -27.33
N GLY A 20 -14.25 0.13 -27.56
CA GLY A 20 -14.32 -1.06 -28.39
C GLY A 20 -13.08 -1.98 -28.17
N CYS A 21 -13.18 -3.18 -28.76
CA CYS A 21 -12.25 -4.32 -28.96
C CYS A 21 -10.76 -3.99 -29.15
N ALA A 22 -9.74 -4.87 -29.06
CA ALA A 22 -9.47 -6.25 -28.63
C ALA A 22 -7.92 -6.43 -28.75
N PRO A 23 -7.27 -7.41 -28.09
CA PRO A 23 -5.82 -7.60 -28.17
C PRO A 23 -5.39 -8.36 -29.44
N LYS A 24 -4.28 -7.93 -30.07
CA LYS A 24 -3.64 -8.67 -31.16
C LYS A 24 -2.37 -9.35 -30.67
N SER A 25 -2.40 -10.67 -30.80
CA SER A 25 -1.36 -11.69 -30.66
C SER A 25 0.03 -11.27 -31.16
N ASN A 26 1.10 -11.70 -30.46
CA ASN A 26 2.06 -12.57 -31.13
C ASN A 26 2.79 -13.50 -30.15
N ASN A 27 2.66 -14.78 -30.46
CA ASN A 27 3.31 -15.92 -29.83
C ASN A 27 4.61 -16.17 -30.62
N GLN A 28 5.79 -16.13 -29.99
CA GLN A 28 6.94 -16.84 -30.54
C GLN A 28 7.93 -17.23 -29.45
N SER A 29 7.93 -18.53 -29.16
CA SER A 29 8.95 -19.23 -28.41
C SER A 29 10.11 -19.64 -29.33
N GLN A 30 11.25 -19.92 -28.69
CA GLN A 30 12.46 -20.59 -29.20
C GLN A 30 13.35 -19.71 -30.09
N SER A 31 14.67 -19.64 -29.87
CA SER A 31 15.57 -20.79 -29.72
C SER A 31 16.88 -20.46 -28.98
N LYS A 32 17.43 -21.52 -28.38
CA LYS A 32 18.75 -21.67 -27.75
C LYS A 32 19.90 -21.36 -28.72
N SER A 33 21.00 -20.83 -28.18
CA SER A 33 22.35 -21.16 -28.63
C SER A 33 23.37 -20.91 -27.51
N SER A 34 24.13 -21.96 -27.22
CA SER A 34 25.25 -22.10 -26.29
C SER A 34 26.55 -21.50 -26.83
N SER A 35 27.38 -20.93 -25.96
CA SER A 35 28.84 -20.98 -26.10
C SER A 35 29.54 -20.73 -24.77
N SER A 36 30.37 -21.68 -24.38
CA SER A 36 31.23 -21.74 -23.22
C SER A 36 32.55 -20.96 -23.40
N SER A 37 32.99 -20.24 -22.37
CA SER A 37 34.42 -20.02 -22.09
C SER A 37 34.65 -19.66 -20.61
N SER A 38 35.30 -20.56 -19.88
CA SER A 38 36.02 -20.34 -18.62
C SER A 38 37.30 -19.52 -18.89
N THR A 39 37.87 -18.69 -18.00
CA THR A 39 38.48 -19.06 -16.69
C THR A 39 38.87 -17.79 -15.89
N GLN A 40 38.58 -17.78 -14.58
CA GLN A 40 39.30 -17.24 -13.37
C GLN A 40 40.06 -15.88 -13.41
N THR A 41 40.10 -15.01 -12.37
CA THR A 41 40.15 -15.23 -10.90
C THR A 41 39.86 -13.93 -10.10
N THR A 42 39.24 -14.14 -8.91
CA THR A 42 39.39 -13.44 -7.61
C THR A 42 39.04 -11.95 -7.44
N ALA A 43 37.94 -11.69 -6.73
CA ALA A 43 37.98 -11.03 -5.41
C ALA A 43 36.74 -11.42 -4.61
N GLN A 44 36.98 -11.91 -3.40
CA GLN A 44 36.03 -12.40 -2.42
C GLN A 44 35.71 -11.25 -1.47
N SER A 45 34.43 -11.00 -1.18
CA SER A 45 33.99 -10.45 0.12
C SER A 45 32.48 -10.60 0.28
N ASP A 46 32.15 -11.34 1.33
CA ASP A 46 31.09 -11.11 2.31
C ASP A 46 29.61 -11.22 1.88
N SER A 47 29.06 -12.37 2.29
CA SER A 47 27.87 -12.48 3.12
C SER A 47 26.66 -11.62 2.73
N GLN A 48 25.83 -12.17 1.85
CA GLN A 48 24.40 -11.87 1.89
C GLN A 48 23.64 -13.17 1.64
N SER A 49 23.26 -13.83 2.74
CA SER A 49 22.22 -14.85 2.72
C SER A 49 20.89 -14.13 2.50
N SER A 50 20.67 -13.68 1.27
CA SER A 50 19.34 -13.33 0.80
C SER A 50 18.60 -14.64 0.62
N SER A 51 17.97 -15.13 1.70
CA SER A 51 16.90 -16.10 1.57
C SER A 51 15.81 -15.43 0.74
N ALA A 52 15.90 -15.57 -0.57
CA ALA A 52 14.84 -15.20 -1.48
C ALA A 52 13.71 -16.19 -1.21
N THR A 53 12.86 -15.86 -0.25
CA THR A 53 11.55 -16.49 -0.10
C THR A 53 10.87 -16.28 -1.45
N THR A 54 10.82 -17.37 -2.22
CA THR A 54 10.11 -17.40 -3.48
C THR A 54 8.65 -17.30 -3.12
N ALA A 55 8.16 -16.06 -2.96
CA ALA A 55 6.76 -15.79 -2.69
C ALA A 55 5.98 -16.36 -3.87
N ASN A 56 5.32 -17.51 -3.65
CA ASN A 56 4.29 -18.00 -4.53
C ASN A 56 3.36 -16.81 -4.77
N GLN A 57 3.33 -16.29 -6.01
CA GLN A 57 2.43 -15.21 -6.38
C GLN A 57 1.01 -15.76 -6.35
N THR A 58 0.41 -15.73 -5.16
CA THR A 58 -1.01 -15.94 -4.97
C THR A 58 -1.72 -14.81 -5.72
N THR A 59 -2.41 -15.17 -6.79
CA THR A 59 -3.32 -14.28 -7.51
C THR A 59 -4.59 -14.15 -6.66
N GLY A 60 -4.56 -13.27 -5.67
CA GLY A 60 -5.67 -13.02 -4.76
C GLY A 60 -5.28 -12.00 -3.68
N PRO A 61 -6.26 -11.31 -3.04
CA PRO A 61 -6.02 -10.56 -1.83
C PRO A 61 -5.36 -11.46 -0.78
N ARG A 62 -4.24 -11.02 -0.21
CA ARG A 62 -3.50 -11.78 0.80
C ARG A 62 -4.06 -11.60 2.21
N ALA A 63 -4.69 -10.46 2.49
CA ALA A 63 -5.29 -10.22 3.79
C ALA A 63 -6.57 -11.05 3.94
N LEU A 64 -6.65 -11.85 5.00
CA LEU A 64 -7.83 -12.63 5.38
C LEU A 64 -9.00 -11.72 5.76
N LYS A 65 -8.69 -10.60 6.42
CA LYS A 65 -9.67 -9.62 6.92
C LYS A 65 -9.04 -8.24 6.98
N VAL A 66 -9.81 -7.20 6.69
CA VAL A 66 -9.40 -5.81 6.93
C VAL A 66 -10.51 -5.09 7.70
N GLN A 67 -10.17 -4.59 8.88
CA GLN A 67 -11.09 -3.87 9.75
C GLN A 67 -10.78 -2.38 9.69
N TYR A 68 -11.75 -1.58 9.25
CA TYR A 68 -11.59 -0.13 9.15
C TYR A 68 -12.18 0.57 10.36
N GLN A 69 -11.46 1.55 10.88
CA GLN A 69 -11.87 2.40 12.00
C GLN A 69 -11.72 3.87 11.61
N ALA A 70 -12.58 4.73 12.16
CA ALA A 70 -12.38 6.16 12.06
C ALA A 70 -11.16 6.57 12.88
N ALA A 71 -10.36 7.48 12.33
CA ALA A 71 -9.26 8.13 13.04
C ALA A 71 -9.30 9.62 12.67
N SER A 72 -8.78 10.49 13.52
CA SER A 72 -8.71 11.92 13.22
C SER A 72 -7.63 12.58 14.06
N PHE A 73 -6.41 12.62 13.52
CA PHE A 73 -5.29 13.27 14.19
C PHE A 73 -4.30 13.80 13.16
N THR A 74 -3.32 14.57 13.66
CA THR A 74 -2.21 15.09 12.85
C THR A 74 -0.93 14.74 13.59
N THR A 75 0.00 14.11 12.89
CA THR A 75 1.31 13.73 13.41
C THR A 75 2.38 14.06 12.35
N THR A 76 3.62 13.69 12.61
CA THR A 76 4.74 13.80 11.67
C THR A 76 5.20 12.43 11.18
N LEU A 77 6.08 12.42 10.18
CA LEU A 77 6.70 11.19 9.70
C LEU A 77 7.80 10.76 10.66
N ASP A 78 7.90 9.46 10.91
CA ASP A 78 8.98 8.87 11.69
C ASP A 78 10.34 9.05 10.96
N HIS A 79 11.47 8.86 11.65
CA HIS A 79 12.81 8.96 11.08
C HIS A 79 13.09 7.93 9.98
N GLU A 80 12.44 6.77 10.01
CA GLU A 80 12.62 5.67 9.04
C GLU A 80 11.49 5.59 8.00
N TYR A 81 10.65 6.62 7.90
CA TYR A 81 9.48 6.63 6.99
C TYR A 81 9.80 6.27 5.53
N TYR A 82 11.04 6.54 5.08
CA TYR A 82 11.49 6.33 3.70
C TYR A 82 11.79 4.86 3.36
N GLU A 83 11.94 3.99 4.36
CA GLU A 83 12.11 2.54 4.18
C GLU A 83 10.79 1.88 3.76
N GLU A 84 9.69 2.52 4.14
CA GLU A 84 8.33 2.06 3.87
C GLU A 84 7.74 2.60 2.57
N HIS A 85 6.55 2.13 2.23
CA HIS A 85 5.84 2.53 1.02
C HIS A 85 4.52 3.25 1.27
N LEU A 86 4.11 4.02 0.26
CA LEU A 86 2.79 4.61 0.16
C LEU A 86 1.89 3.69 -0.68
N TYR A 87 0.70 3.37 -0.19
CA TYR A 87 -0.23 2.48 -0.89
C TYR A 87 -1.53 3.17 -1.27
N LYS A 88 -2.16 2.73 -2.38
CA LYS A 88 -3.50 3.22 -2.78
C LYS A 88 -4.60 2.62 -1.92
N TYR A 89 -4.50 1.33 -1.61
CA TYR A 89 -5.38 0.57 -0.71
C TYR A 89 -4.55 -0.03 0.43
N VAL A 90 -5.20 -0.57 1.47
CA VAL A 90 -4.49 -1.31 2.53
C VAL A 90 -3.73 -2.48 1.91
N PRO A 91 -2.44 -2.70 2.22
CA PRO A 91 -1.69 -3.87 1.75
C PRO A 91 -2.47 -5.19 1.97
N GLY A 92 -2.38 -6.08 0.99
CA GLY A 92 -3.11 -7.34 0.98
C GLY A 92 -4.62 -7.28 0.71
N SER A 93 -5.26 -6.10 0.75
CA SER A 93 -6.73 -5.99 0.60
C SER A 93 -7.26 -6.14 -0.82
N VAL A 94 -6.40 -5.97 -1.83
CA VAL A 94 -6.75 -6.06 -3.25
C VAL A 94 -5.63 -6.73 -4.02
N ASP A 95 -5.99 -7.31 -5.17
CA ASP A 95 -5.02 -7.77 -6.16
C ASP A 95 -4.24 -6.59 -6.75
N ARG A 96 -2.92 -6.75 -6.88
CA ARG A 96 -2.04 -5.78 -7.58
C ARG A 96 -2.26 -4.34 -7.10
N ASN A 97 -2.14 -4.14 -5.78
CA ASN A 97 -2.24 -2.82 -5.18
C ASN A 97 -1.19 -1.86 -5.78
N LYS A 98 -1.56 -0.59 -5.91
CA LYS A 98 -0.65 0.43 -6.42
C LYS A 98 0.20 0.98 -5.28
N THR A 99 1.51 0.86 -5.44
CA THR A 99 2.53 1.37 -4.52
C THR A 99 3.17 2.64 -5.10
N TYR A 100 3.54 3.57 -4.22
CA TYR A 100 4.25 4.80 -4.55
C TYR A 100 5.44 4.95 -3.59
N THR A 101 6.45 5.72 -4.02
CA THR A 101 7.62 6.03 -3.22
C THR A 101 7.56 7.45 -2.65
N TRP A 102 8.35 7.69 -1.61
CA TRP A 102 8.46 8.96 -0.92
C TRP A 102 9.27 10.02 -1.67
N ASP A 103 10.25 9.62 -2.49
CA ASP A 103 11.17 10.53 -3.19
C ASP A 103 10.46 11.65 -3.95
N SER A 104 9.31 11.32 -4.55
CA SER A 104 8.51 12.27 -5.34
C SER A 104 7.61 13.20 -4.52
N LYS A 105 7.58 13.07 -3.19
CA LYS A 105 6.63 13.76 -2.31
C LYS A 105 7.19 15.03 -1.67
N ASN A 106 8.51 15.25 -1.75
CA ASN A 106 9.18 16.41 -1.15
C ASN A 106 8.79 16.57 0.33
N VAL A 107 9.01 15.50 1.10
CA VAL A 107 8.70 15.43 2.52
C VAL A 107 9.97 15.20 3.35
N SER A 108 9.84 15.36 4.66
CA SER A 108 10.87 15.11 5.66
C SER A 108 10.20 14.65 6.95
N THR A 109 11.00 14.26 7.95
CA THR A 109 10.51 13.91 9.30
C THR A 109 9.72 15.03 9.98
N GLN A 110 9.90 16.29 9.56
CA GLN A 110 9.12 17.43 10.08
C GLN A 110 7.78 17.64 9.35
N THR A 111 7.50 16.85 8.31
CA THR A 111 6.29 16.98 7.51
C THR A 111 5.09 16.51 8.31
N LYS A 112 4.14 17.43 8.54
CA LYS A 112 2.86 17.09 9.16
C LYS A 112 1.95 16.36 8.18
N VAL A 113 1.34 15.29 8.65
CA VAL A 113 0.39 14.48 7.90
C VAL A 113 -0.92 14.38 8.66
N HIS A 114 -2.04 14.43 7.93
CA HIS A 114 -3.37 14.28 8.52
C HIS A 114 -3.84 12.85 8.36
N VAL A 115 -4.20 12.20 9.46
CA VAL A 115 -4.75 10.86 9.50
C VAL A 115 -6.25 10.92 9.65
N ASP A 116 -6.99 10.23 8.78
CA ASP A 116 -8.46 10.21 8.83
C ASP A 116 -9.08 8.80 8.89
N LYS A 117 -8.23 7.75 8.88
CA LYS A 117 -8.67 6.37 8.96
C LYS A 117 -7.56 5.47 9.50
N LYS A 118 -7.94 4.46 10.26
CA LYS A 118 -7.10 3.32 10.66
C LYS A 118 -7.64 2.05 10.01
N ALA A 119 -6.76 1.13 9.67
CA ALA A 119 -7.11 -0.22 9.25
C ALA A 119 -6.23 -1.22 10.00
N ILE A 120 -6.81 -2.37 10.36
CA ILE A 120 -6.07 -3.53 10.87
C ILE A 120 -6.25 -4.64 9.85
N ALA A 121 -5.17 -5.02 9.18
CA ALA A 121 -5.14 -6.12 8.22
C ALA A 121 -4.68 -7.40 8.93
N THR A 122 -5.46 -8.46 8.75
CA THR A 122 -5.17 -9.78 9.28
C THR A 122 -4.63 -10.65 8.17
N PHE A 123 -3.47 -11.26 8.37
CA PHE A 123 -2.89 -12.22 7.45
C PHE A 123 -2.68 -13.56 8.15
N LYS A 124 -2.40 -14.58 7.34
CA LYS A 124 -2.14 -15.92 7.85
C LYS A 124 -0.64 -16.05 8.08
N ASP A 125 -0.23 -16.35 9.31
CA ASP A 125 1.15 -16.77 9.55
C ASP A 125 1.34 -18.20 9.02
N GLU A 126 2.44 -18.42 8.31
CA GLU A 126 2.80 -19.73 7.75
C GLU A 126 3.51 -20.63 8.77
N ASP A 127 4.08 -20.07 9.84
CA ASP A 127 4.99 -20.77 10.74
C ASP A 127 4.31 -21.34 12.00
N ASP A 128 3.33 -20.65 12.58
CA ASP A 128 2.76 -21.01 13.90
C ASP A 128 1.23 -21.17 13.94
N HIS A 129 0.56 -21.03 12.79
CA HIS A 129 -0.90 -21.04 12.64
C HIS A 129 -1.65 -19.91 13.36
N GLU A 130 -0.95 -18.91 13.87
CA GLU A 130 -1.56 -17.69 14.37
C GLU A 130 -1.84 -16.72 13.21
N ASN A 131 -2.63 -15.69 13.49
CA ASN A 131 -2.85 -14.64 12.50
C ASN A 131 -2.00 -13.43 12.87
N GLU A 132 -1.20 -12.96 11.94
CA GLU A 132 -0.52 -11.68 12.09
C GLU A 132 -1.49 -10.51 11.85
N HIS A 133 -1.23 -9.39 12.53
CA HIS A 133 -2.07 -8.21 12.52
C HIS A 133 -1.21 -6.98 12.26
N GLU A 134 -1.35 -6.38 11.09
CA GLU A 134 -0.65 -5.15 10.71
C GLU A 134 -1.58 -3.95 10.79
N THR A 135 -1.08 -2.84 11.32
CA THR A 135 -1.83 -1.57 11.39
C THR A 135 -1.46 -0.68 10.22
N PHE A 136 -2.48 -0.02 9.65
CA PHE A 136 -2.29 0.95 8.59
C PHE A 136 -3.09 2.22 8.87
N TYR A 137 -2.54 3.35 8.47
CA TYR A 137 -3.22 4.65 8.55
C TYR A 137 -3.41 5.25 7.18
N ARG A 138 -4.56 5.90 6.98
CA ARG A 138 -4.82 6.69 5.76
C ARG A 138 -4.41 8.12 6.00
N ILE A 139 -3.37 8.54 5.30
CA ILE A 139 -2.74 9.85 5.45
C ILE A 139 -3.07 10.77 4.28
N LYS A 140 -3.04 12.07 4.57
CA LYS A 140 -3.03 13.16 3.59
C LYS A 140 -1.81 14.04 3.87
N LEU A 141 -0.96 14.22 2.86
CA LEU A 141 0.19 15.12 2.91
C LEU A 141 -0.29 16.55 2.65
N GLY A 142 -0.23 17.41 3.67
CA GLY A 142 -0.71 18.80 3.60
C GLY A 142 -2.16 18.92 3.07
N ASN A 143 -2.34 19.74 2.03
CA ASN A 143 -3.64 19.98 1.37
C ASN A 143 -3.88 19.12 0.11
N ALA A 144 -3.08 18.07 -0.11
CA ALA A 144 -3.25 17.22 -1.28
C ALA A 144 -4.62 16.52 -1.31
N ALA A 145 -5.24 16.42 -2.49
CA ALA A 145 -6.48 15.65 -2.65
C ALA A 145 -6.23 14.13 -2.53
N GLN A 146 -5.05 13.69 -2.94
CA GLN A 146 -4.63 12.29 -2.89
C GLN A 146 -4.34 11.87 -1.45
N LYS A 147 -4.90 10.71 -1.06
CA LYS A 147 -4.62 10.05 0.22
C LYS A 147 -3.88 8.75 -0.04
N TYR A 148 -3.12 8.31 0.95
CA TYR A 148 -2.34 7.07 0.89
C TYR A 148 -2.55 6.26 2.15
N TRP A 149 -2.43 4.94 2.05
CA TRP A 149 -2.27 4.07 3.20
C TRP A 149 -0.78 3.88 3.47
N VAL A 150 -0.39 3.87 4.73
CA VAL A 150 0.97 3.63 5.21
C VAL A 150 0.92 2.72 6.42
N ASN A 151 1.97 1.92 6.63
CA ASN A 151 2.15 1.15 7.86
C ASN A 151 2.25 2.13 9.06
N ASP A 152 1.92 1.68 10.28
CA ASP A 152 2.02 2.51 11.47
C ASP A 152 3.42 3.02 11.77
N ASP A 153 4.46 2.25 11.44
CA ASP A 153 5.88 2.62 11.64
C ASP A 153 6.32 3.86 10.84
N VAL A 154 5.53 4.26 9.84
CA VAL A 154 5.77 5.50 9.07
C VAL A 154 5.49 6.76 9.89
N LEU A 155 4.64 6.66 10.91
CA LEU A 155 4.16 7.80 11.68
C LEU A 155 4.89 7.87 13.01
N GLN A 156 5.23 9.10 13.42
CA GLN A 156 5.76 9.29 14.76
C GLN A 156 4.73 8.76 15.77
N ASN A 157 5.18 7.91 16.68
CA ASN A 157 4.32 7.28 17.67
C ASN A 157 4.05 8.22 18.87
N ASP A 158 3.79 9.52 18.61
CA ASP A 158 3.48 10.53 19.63
C ASP A 158 2.06 10.37 20.24
N HIS A 159 1.44 9.22 20.01
CA HIS A 159 0.10 8.84 20.45
C HIS A 159 0.10 7.61 21.37
N GLU A 160 1.26 7.03 21.68
CA GLU A 160 1.40 6.24 22.89
C GLU A 160 1.25 7.22 24.06
N ASN A 161 0.05 7.27 24.62
CA ASN A 161 -0.09 7.79 25.97
C ASN A 161 0.85 6.94 26.83
N ASP A 162 1.91 7.58 27.33
CA ASP A 162 2.69 7.08 28.47
C ASP A 162 1.68 6.55 29.50
N TYR A 163 1.56 5.24 29.59
CA TYR A 163 0.96 4.60 30.75
C TYR A 163 2.00 4.70 31.85
N ASP A 164 2.07 5.87 32.50
CA ASP A 164 2.57 5.99 33.86
C ASP A 164 1.59 5.20 34.76
N ASP A 165 1.96 3.97 35.12
CA ASP A 165 1.50 3.28 36.34
C ASP A 165 2.66 3.14 37.32
#